data_AF-A0A484GYP5-F1
#
_entry.id   AF-A0A484GYP5-F1
#
_cell.length_a   1.000
_cell.length_b   1.000
_cell.length_c   1.000
_cell.angle_alpha   90.00
_cell.angle_beta   90.00
_cell.angle_gamma   90.00
#
_symmetry.space_group_name_H-M   'P 1'
#
loop_
_entity.id
_entity.type
_entity.pdbx_description
1 polymer ?
#
loop_
_entity_poly.entity_id
_entity_poly.type
_entity_poly.pdbx_seq_one_letter_code
_entity_poly.pdbx_strand_id
1 'polypeptide(L)'
;DLLSAVEEKEALEREVKILQERLFAGQRVWDASKQELNLLKRSPLELEKSLKASVAAATASQSEYSSFREKIAALLRSSSGMLRPTEDAILERIREMGDREESGKRMVFQLEAQISELVEQLGNESGFHQRALQRAQKAEKKLETLQGQLTHLEGELVSGDVLRDNLNFEKQKYLKFLGQLSEKMKLDQMAAALGFGTRLDVVLARTEQLVRLESSTVIENKTVTYSLQRKTQKERLESKELHMNLLWQKVAQLEEEKQVHLASAVEGDEGNVTIRKLQKKVERLQKELSVCRESNTDLKAKLADTSELQASAQLHFLVTSCEKNANIPQISRVDQFRVSSVFELKP
;
A
#
# COMPACT_ATOMS: atom_id res chain seq x y z
N ASP A 1 -76.30 63.93 192.80
CA ASP A 1 -75.09 63.30 192.24
C ASP A 1 -75.21 61.79 192.10
N LEU A 2 -75.82 61.34 191.00
CA LEU A 2 -75.81 59.92 190.58
C LEU A 2 -76.18 59.81 189.09
N LEU A 3 -77.08 60.67 188.59
CA LEU A 3 -77.43 60.74 187.16
C LEU A 3 -76.25 61.20 186.27
N SER A 4 -75.54 62.27 186.68
CA SER A 4 -74.36 62.80 185.96
C SER A 4 -73.24 61.77 185.82
N ALA A 5 -73.02 60.93 186.85
CA ALA A 5 -71.99 59.91 186.84
C ALA A 5 -72.34 58.71 185.93
N VAL A 6 -73.64 58.42 185.74
CA VAL A 6 -74.10 57.37 184.82
C VAL A 6 -73.99 57.85 183.37
N GLU A 7 -74.36 59.10 183.08
CA GLU A 7 -74.19 59.69 181.74
C GLU A 7 -72.72 59.79 181.33
N GLU A 8 -71.82 60.17 182.25
CA GLU A 8 -70.38 60.16 182.02
C GLU A 8 -69.82 58.75 181.80
N LYS A 9 -70.31 57.76 182.56
CA LYS A 9 -69.92 56.35 182.38
C LYS A 9 -70.36 55.82 181.01
N GLU A 10 -71.59 56.08 180.59
CA GLU A 10 -72.09 55.67 179.26
C GLU A 10 -71.37 56.41 178.12
N ALA A 11 -71.00 57.67 178.33
CA ALA A 11 -70.16 58.41 177.39
C ALA A 11 -68.76 57.79 177.25
N LEU A 12 -68.13 57.43 178.36
CA LEU A 12 -66.85 56.73 178.38
C LEU A 12 -66.94 55.33 177.75
N GLU A 13 -67.99 54.56 178.01
CA GLU A 13 -68.18 53.24 177.38
C GLU A 13 -68.38 53.35 175.86
N ARG A 14 -69.14 54.35 175.39
CA ARG A 14 -69.27 54.67 173.96
C ARG A 14 -67.92 55.06 173.36
N GLU A 15 -67.15 55.89 174.06
CA GLU A 15 -65.83 56.31 173.62
C GLU A 15 -64.83 55.14 173.57
N VAL A 16 -64.82 54.27 174.58
CA VAL A 16 -64.02 53.04 174.61
C VAL A 16 -64.39 52.13 173.44
N LYS A 17 -65.68 51.97 173.12
CA LYS A 17 -66.11 51.18 171.96
C LYS A 17 -65.64 51.79 170.63
N ILE A 18 -65.76 53.10 170.47
CA ILE A 18 -65.25 53.82 169.28
C ILE A 18 -63.72 53.68 169.16
N LEU A 19 -63.00 53.77 170.28
CA LEU A 19 -61.55 53.59 170.32
C LEU A 19 -61.15 52.15 169.97
N GLN A 20 -61.89 51.15 170.45
CA GLN A 20 -61.68 49.75 170.08
C GLN A 20 -61.94 49.52 168.59
N GLU A 21 -63.02 50.05 168.03
CA GLU A 21 -63.33 49.97 166.61
C GLU A 21 -62.24 50.66 165.76
N ARG A 22 -61.75 51.84 166.16
CA ARG A 22 -60.61 52.52 165.52
C ARG A 22 -59.32 51.71 165.62
N LEU A 23 -59.07 51.06 166.75
CA LEU A 23 -57.89 50.20 166.92
C LEU A 23 -57.98 48.96 166.03
N PHE A 24 -59.13 48.30 165.97
CA PHE A 24 -59.36 47.18 165.06
C PHE A 24 -59.26 47.60 163.59
N ALA A 25 -59.79 48.76 163.21
CA ALA A 25 -59.63 49.32 161.86
C ALA A 25 -58.16 49.63 161.56
N GLY A 26 -57.44 50.24 162.51
CA GLY A 26 -56.01 50.52 162.41
C GLY A 26 -55.16 49.25 162.25
N GLN A 27 -55.47 48.20 163.01
CA GLN A 27 -54.81 46.90 162.90
C GLN A 27 -55.04 46.28 161.52
N ARG A 28 -56.27 46.31 161.00
CA ARG A 28 -56.58 45.80 159.66
C ARG A 28 -55.83 46.55 158.56
N VAL A 29 -55.75 47.88 158.66
CA VAL A 29 -54.98 48.72 157.71
C VAL A 29 -53.48 48.42 157.82
N TRP A 30 -52.97 48.25 159.04
CA TRP A 30 -51.57 47.88 159.27
C TRP A 30 -51.23 46.49 158.71
N ASP A 31 -52.08 45.50 158.93
CA ASP A 31 -51.92 44.15 158.37
C ASP A 31 -51.99 44.15 156.83
N ALA A 32 -52.89 44.93 156.24
CA ALA A 32 -52.97 45.12 154.79
C ALA A 32 -51.70 45.80 154.23
N SER A 33 -51.24 46.88 154.87
CA SER A 33 -50.00 47.57 154.49
C SER A 33 -48.77 46.68 154.65
N LYS A 34 -48.75 45.81 155.67
CA LYS A 34 -47.69 44.80 155.86
C LYS A 34 -47.71 43.74 154.76
N GLN A 35 -48.88 43.30 154.30
CA GLN A 35 -49.01 42.40 153.16
C GLN A 35 -48.56 43.07 151.85
N GLU A 36 -48.98 44.31 151.60
CA GLU A 36 -48.54 45.11 150.44
C GLU A 36 -47.03 45.32 150.45
N LEU A 37 -46.43 45.64 151.60
CA LEU A 37 -44.98 45.76 151.73
C LEU A 37 -44.26 44.44 151.43
N ASN A 38 -44.82 43.30 151.83
CA ASN A 38 -44.25 41.99 151.51
C ASN A 38 -44.36 41.66 150.01
N LEU A 39 -45.49 41.99 149.37
CA LEU A 39 -45.65 41.88 147.91
C LEU A 39 -44.68 42.81 147.18
N LEU A 40 -44.55 44.06 147.64
CA LEU A 40 -43.64 45.05 147.10
C LEU A 40 -42.17 44.66 147.30
N LYS A 41 -41.81 43.96 148.38
CA LYS A 41 -40.45 43.41 148.56
C LYS A 41 -40.16 42.22 147.64
N ARG A 42 -41.18 41.42 147.32
CA ARG A 42 -41.06 40.27 146.43
C ARG A 42 -41.01 40.68 144.94
N SER A 43 -41.70 41.76 144.58
CA SER A 43 -41.76 42.26 143.20
C SER A 43 -40.39 42.57 142.57
N PRO A 44 -39.44 43.28 143.23
CA PRO A 44 -38.09 43.51 142.73
C PRO A 44 -37.31 42.22 142.50
N LEU A 45 -37.46 41.22 143.38
CA LEU A 45 -36.78 39.93 143.25
C LEU A 45 -37.32 39.13 142.05
N GLU A 46 -38.62 39.21 141.78
CA GLU A 46 -39.23 38.58 140.60
C GLU A 46 -38.84 39.29 139.31
N LEU A 47 -38.82 40.63 139.32
CA LEU A 47 -38.33 41.45 138.21
C LEU A 47 -36.84 41.21 137.93
N GLU A 48 -36.01 41.08 138.96
CA GLU A 48 -34.59 40.77 138.79
C GLU A 48 -34.38 39.38 138.20
N LYS A 49 -35.18 38.39 138.62
CA LYS A 49 -35.16 37.04 138.03
C LYS A 49 -35.60 37.04 136.57
N SER A 50 -36.68 37.76 136.22
CA SER A 50 -37.14 37.85 134.83
C SER A 50 -36.14 38.62 133.95
N LEU A 51 -35.52 39.68 134.47
CA LEU A 51 -34.45 40.41 133.80
C LEU A 51 -33.23 39.51 133.54
N LYS A 52 -32.77 38.76 134.55
CA LYS A 52 -31.65 37.81 134.39
C LYS A 52 -31.98 36.72 133.37
N ALA A 53 -33.19 36.17 133.40
CA ALA A 53 -33.63 35.18 132.42
C ALA A 53 -33.69 35.77 131.00
N SER A 54 -34.20 37.00 130.85
CA SER A 54 -34.26 37.71 129.57
C SER A 54 -32.86 38.02 129.02
N VAL A 55 -31.94 38.49 129.87
CA VAL A 55 -30.54 38.73 129.48
C VAL A 55 -29.86 37.43 129.06
N ALA A 56 -30.02 36.35 129.83
CA ALA A 56 -29.46 35.04 129.48
C ALA A 56 -29.99 34.54 128.12
N ALA A 57 -31.31 34.65 127.90
CA ALA A 57 -31.92 34.30 126.62
C ALA A 57 -31.37 35.16 125.47
N ALA A 58 -31.25 36.47 125.66
CA ALA A 58 -30.67 37.37 124.66
C ALA A 58 -29.21 37.02 124.34
N THR A 59 -28.40 36.67 125.36
CA THR A 59 -27.01 36.23 125.14
C THR A 59 -26.92 34.89 124.40
N ALA A 60 -27.83 33.94 124.69
CA ALA A 60 -27.89 32.67 123.99
C ALA A 60 -28.25 32.86 122.51
N SER A 61 -29.29 33.64 122.21
CA SER A 61 -29.67 33.97 120.82
C SER A 61 -28.56 34.72 120.08
N GLN A 62 -27.84 35.63 120.75
CA GLN A 62 -26.71 36.33 120.15
C GLN A 62 -25.56 35.38 119.80
N SER A 63 -25.28 34.40 120.66
CA SER A 63 -24.27 33.35 120.42
C SER A 63 -24.67 32.46 119.24
N GLU A 64 -25.93 32.03 119.17
CA GLU A 64 -26.45 31.23 118.04
C GLU A 64 -26.37 31.99 116.72
N TYR A 65 -26.77 33.26 116.69
CA TYR A 65 -26.66 34.12 115.51
C TYR A 65 -25.21 34.31 115.07
N SER A 66 -24.28 34.46 116.02
CA SER A 66 -22.84 34.56 115.74
C SER A 66 -22.30 33.27 115.13
N SER A 67 -22.64 32.10 115.69
CA SER A 67 -22.26 30.79 115.14
C SER A 67 -22.86 30.54 113.75
N PHE A 68 -24.10 30.97 113.52
CA PHE A 68 -24.75 30.87 112.21
C PHE A 68 -24.02 31.69 111.15
N ARG A 69 -23.62 32.93 111.48
CA ARG A 69 -22.83 33.80 110.59
C ARG A 69 -21.46 33.21 110.27
N GLU A 70 -20.80 32.61 111.25
CA GLU A 70 -19.53 31.90 111.02
C GLU A 70 -19.69 30.73 110.04
N LYS A 71 -20.77 29.94 110.16
CA LYS A 71 -21.05 28.85 109.21
C LYS A 71 -21.29 29.37 107.79
N ILE A 72 -22.05 30.45 107.64
CA ILE A 72 -22.26 31.08 106.33
C ILE A 72 -20.93 31.59 105.76
N ALA A 73 -20.13 32.26 106.58
CA ALA A 73 -18.84 32.80 106.15
C ALA A 73 -17.88 31.68 105.70
N ALA A 74 -17.91 30.53 106.38
CA ALA A 74 -17.12 29.35 106.00
C ALA A 74 -17.58 28.75 104.65
N LEU A 75 -18.88 28.69 104.38
CA LEU A 75 -19.43 28.17 103.12
C LEU A 75 -19.15 29.09 101.93
N LEU A 76 -19.19 30.40 102.13
CA LEU A 76 -18.92 31.40 101.07
C LEU A 76 -17.42 31.63 100.84
N ARG A 77 -16.56 30.99 101.64
CA ARG A 77 -15.12 31.08 101.51
C ARG A 77 -14.68 30.40 100.21
N SER A 78 -14.08 31.17 99.32
CA SER A 78 -13.43 30.66 98.11
C SER A 78 -11.93 30.44 98.34
N SER A 79 -11.24 29.80 97.40
CA SER A 79 -9.79 29.53 97.44
C SER A 79 -8.90 30.77 97.61
N SER A 80 -9.44 31.99 97.51
CA SER A 80 -8.68 33.23 97.41
C SER A 80 -8.83 34.21 98.59
N GLY A 81 -9.51 33.87 99.70
CA GLY A 81 -9.56 34.82 100.81
C GLY A 81 -10.28 34.39 102.08
N MET A 82 -9.89 35.02 103.19
CA MET A 82 -10.55 34.92 104.49
C MET A 82 -11.77 35.87 104.51
N LEU A 83 -12.98 35.33 104.64
CA LEU A 83 -14.20 36.11 104.77
C LEU A 83 -14.45 36.41 106.26
N ARG A 84 -14.66 37.68 106.61
CA ARG A 84 -15.09 38.03 107.97
C ARG A 84 -16.55 37.59 108.19
N PRO A 85 -16.92 37.01 109.34
CA PRO A 85 -18.30 36.65 109.67
C PRO A 85 -19.15 37.88 110.03
N THR A 86 -19.01 38.95 109.25
CA THR A 86 -19.81 40.17 109.29
C THR A 86 -20.93 40.12 108.27
N GLU A 87 -22.13 40.55 108.65
CA GLU A 87 -23.30 40.54 107.75
C GLU A 87 -23.02 41.29 106.44
N ASP A 88 -22.42 42.49 106.54
CA ASP A 88 -22.03 43.28 105.38
C ASP A 88 -21.06 42.55 104.45
N ALA A 89 -20.08 41.84 105.02
CA ALA A 89 -19.09 41.10 104.24
C ALA A 89 -19.71 39.87 103.55
N ILE A 90 -20.65 39.19 104.23
CA ILE A 90 -21.42 38.09 103.65
C ILE A 90 -22.28 38.60 102.49
N LEU A 91 -22.98 39.73 102.65
CA LEU A 91 -23.82 40.32 101.62
C LEU A 91 -23.01 40.86 100.42
N GLU A 92 -21.88 41.50 100.67
CA GLU A 92 -20.94 41.92 99.63
C GLU A 92 -20.43 40.71 98.85
N ARG A 93 -20.06 39.63 99.55
CA ARG A 93 -19.57 38.41 98.90
C ARG A 93 -20.61 37.75 98.01
N ILE A 94 -21.86 37.68 98.45
CA ILE A 94 -22.97 37.14 97.64
C ILE A 94 -23.17 37.98 96.38
N ARG A 95 -23.11 39.32 96.50
CA ARG A 95 -23.20 40.23 95.35
C ARG A 95 -22.06 40.04 94.36
N GLU A 96 -20.81 40.00 94.85
CA GLU A 96 -19.63 39.72 94.01
C GLU A 96 -19.75 38.40 93.24
N MET A 97 -20.25 37.35 93.89
CA MET A 97 -20.45 36.05 93.24
C MET A 97 -21.50 36.14 92.14
N GLY A 98 -22.61 36.84 92.38
CA GLY A 98 -23.64 37.09 91.37
C GLY A 98 -23.09 37.88 90.17
N ASP A 99 -22.33 38.94 90.41
CA ASP A 99 -21.70 39.74 89.35
C ASP A 99 -20.71 38.91 88.53
N ARG A 100 -19.92 38.05 89.20
CA ARG A 100 -19.01 37.11 88.54
C ARG A 100 -19.76 36.08 87.70
N GLU A 101 -20.83 35.50 88.24
CA GLU A 101 -21.66 34.54 87.51
C GLU A 101 -22.26 35.17 86.24
N GLU A 102 -22.82 36.38 86.36
CA GLU A 102 -23.41 37.09 85.24
C GLU A 102 -22.37 37.50 84.20
N SER A 103 -21.18 37.92 84.64
CA SER A 103 -20.05 38.16 83.74
C SER A 103 -19.61 36.89 83.01
N GLY A 104 -19.62 35.74 83.70
CA GLY A 104 -19.34 34.43 83.14
C GLY A 104 -20.37 34.01 82.09
N LYS A 105 -21.67 34.21 82.38
CA LYS A 105 -22.76 33.95 81.41
C LYS A 105 -22.58 34.78 80.14
N ARG A 106 -22.30 36.08 80.28
CA ARG A 106 -22.02 36.96 79.12
C ARG A 106 -20.85 36.45 78.28
N MET A 107 -19.77 36.01 78.93
CA MET A 107 -18.62 35.43 78.24
C MET A 107 -18.99 34.14 77.50
N VAL A 108 -19.77 33.26 78.13
CA VAL A 108 -20.25 32.02 77.50
C VAL A 108 -21.10 32.33 76.27
N PHE A 109 -22.08 33.24 76.37
CA PHE A 109 -22.88 33.65 75.21
C PHE A 109 -22.02 34.22 74.08
N GLN A 110 -20.99 35.00 74.39
CA GLN A 110 -20.06 35.53 73.39
C GLN A 110 -19.28 34.40 72.70
N LEU A 111 -18.77 33.42 73.47
CA LEU A 111 -18.04 32.29 72.91
C LEU A 111 -18.95 31.38 72.08
N GLU A 112 -20.20 31.14 72.51
CA GLU A 112 -21.19 30.37 71.74
C GLU A 112 -21.52 31.04 70.40
N ALA A 113 -21.65 32.37 70.39
CA ALA A 113 -21.85 33.14 69.18
C ALA A 113 -20.63 33.02 68.23
N GLN A 114 -19.42 33.16 68.77
CA GLN A 114 -18.18 32.98 67.99
C GLN A 114 -18.03 31.57 67.42
N ILE A 115 -18.37 30.53 68.20
CA ILE A 115 -18.36 29.14 67.74
C ILE A 115 -19.37 28.97 66.61
N SER A 116 -20.57 29.53 66.74
CA SER A 116 -21.61 29.43 65.71
C SER A 116 -21.16 30.10 64.40
N GLU A 117 -20.55 31.28 64.48
CA GLU A 117 -19.99 31.98 63.33
C GLU A 117 -18.88 31.17 62.65
N LEU A 118 -17.93 30.63 63.43
CA LEU A 118 -16.84 29.81 62.88
C LEU A 118 -17.34 28.52 62.21
N VAL A 119 -18.36 27.88 62.80
CA VAL A 119 -18.98 26.69 62.22
C VAL A 119 -19.67 27.02 60.89
N GLU A 120 -20.37 28.15 60.81
CA GLU A 120 -20.98 28.61 59.56
C GLU A 120 -19.92 28.92 58.48
N GLN A 121 -18.86 29.63 58.84
CA GLN A 121 -17.74 29.93 57.94
C GLN A 121 -17.08 28.66 57.41
N LEU A 122 -16.80 27.68 58.28
CA LEU A 122 -16.22 26.39 57.90
C LEU A 122 -17.16 25.61 56.96
N GLY A 123 -18.47 25.62 57.24
CA GLY A 123 -19.48 25.01 56.36
C GLY A 123 -19.49 25.64 54.97
N ASN A 124 -19.42 26.97 54.90
CA ASN A 124 -19.36 27.72 53.65
C ASN A 124 -18.06 27.41 52.88
N GLU A 125 -16.91 27.41 53.54
CA GLU A 125 -15.61 27.11 52.95
C GLU A 125 -15.55 25.68 52.41
N SER A 126 -16.03 24.69 53.17
CA SER A 126 -16.17 23.31 52.72
C SER A 126 -17.06 23.20 51.47
N GLY A 127 -18.18 23.93 51.43
CA GLY A 127 -19.04 24.01 50.26
C GLY A 127 -18.37 24.66 49.04
N PHE A 128 -17.55 25.68 49.22
CA PHE A 128 -16.72 26.25 48.15
C PHE A 128 -15.68 25.25 47.66
N HIS A 129 -14.97 24.58 48.57
CA HIS A 129 -13.96 23.57 48.24
C HIS A 129 -14.56 22.43 47.40
N GLN A 130 -15.72 21.89 47.79
CA GLN A 130 -16.39 20.84 47.05
C GLN A 130 -16.79 21.28 45.64
N ARG A 131 -17.27 22.52 45.47
CA ARG A 131 -17.62 23.08 44.15
C ARG A 131 -16.38 23.28 43.28
N ALA A 132 -15.28 23.77 43.86
CA ALA A 132 -14.01 23.92 43.17
C ALA A 132 -13.47 22.56 42.70
N LEU A 133 -13.52 21.53 43.55
CA LEU A 133 -13.11 20.17 43.23
C LEU A 133 -13.94 19.57 42.09
N GLN A 134 -15.27 19.71 42.13
CA GLN A 134 -16.13 19.26 41.02
C GLN A 134 -15.83 19.98 39.71
N ARG A 135 -15.49 21.27 39.77
CA ARG A 135 -15.09 22.05 38.58
C ARG A 135 -13.75 21.57 38.03
N ALA A 136 -12.78 21.31 38.89
CA ALA A 136 -11.48 20.76 38.52
C ALA A 136 -11.62 19.40 37.84
N GLN A 137 -12.36 18.46 38.44
CA GLN A 137 -12.63 17.15 37.85
C GLN A 137 -13.32 17.22 36.49
N LYS A 138 -14.27 18.15 36.30
CA LYS A 138 -14.89 18.38 35.00
C LYS A 138 -13.90 18.92 33.97
N ALA A 139 -12.96 19.77 34.38
CA ALA A 139 -11.91 20.28 33.50
C ALA A 139 -10.90 19.18 33.14
N GLU A 140 -10.50 18.34 34.09
CA GLU A 140 -9.63 17.18 33.88
C GLU A 140 -10.23 16.20 32.86
N LYS A 141 -11.51 15.83 33.00
CA LYS A 141 -12.18 14.95 32.02
C LYS A 141 -12.20 15.54 30.61
N LYS A 142 -12.42 16.84 30.48
CA LYS A 142 -12.37 17.53 29.17
C LYS A 142 -10.96 17.50 28.59
N LEU A 143 -9.96 17.73 29.43
CA LEU A 143 -8.56 17.69 29.03
C LEU A 143 -8.16 16.28 28.56
N GLU A 144 -8.58 15.23 29.27
CA GLU A 144 -8.35 13.84 28.88
C GLU A 144 -8.98 13.51 27.50
N THR A 145 -10.22 13.94 27.26
CA THR A 145 -10.86 13.78 25.95
C THR A 145 -10.11 14.53 24.85
N LEU A 146 -9.71 15.78 25.08
CA LEU A 146 -8.95 16.56 24.11
C LEU A 146 -7.56 15.97 23.83
N GLN A 147 -6.88 15.44 24.84
CA GLN A 147 -5.62 14.72 24.66
C GLN A 147 -5.81 13.44 23.84
N GLY A 148 -6.88 12.67 24.08
CA GLY A 148 -7.23 11.52 23.25
C GLY A 148 -7.46 11.88 21.79
N GLN A 149 -8.14 13.00 21.52
CA GLN A 149 -8.35 13.50 20.15
C GLN A 149 -7.04 13.98 19.51
N LEU A 150 -6.19 14.69 20.25
CA LEU A 150 -4.91 15.17 19.76
C LEU A 150 -4.00 14.00 19.36
N THR A 151 -3.84 13.01 20.24
CA THR A 151 -3.01 11.83 19.97
C THR A 151 -3.51 11.02 18.77
N HIS A 152 -4.83 10.92 18.59
CA HIS A 152 -5.42 10.31 17.40
C HIS A 152 -5.06 11.07 16.11
N LEU A 153 -5.25 12.40 16.09
CA LEU A 153 -4.93 13.25 14.93
C LEU A 153 -3.43 13.27 14.62
N GLU A 154 -2.57 13.27 15.64
CA GLU A 154 -1.12 13.12 15.48
C GLU A 154 -0.78 11.78 14.81
N GLY A 155 -1.45 10.69 15.23
CA GLY A 155 -1.31 9.37 14.60
C GLY A 155 -1.75 9.36 13.13
N GLU A 156 -2.88 9.98 12.81
CA GLU A 156 -3.35 10.12 11.42
C GLU A 156 -2.37 10.92 10.57
N LEU A 157 -1.84 12.04 11.09
CA LEU A 157 -0.87 12.88 10.40
C LEU A 157 0.41 12.09 10.07
N VAL A 158 0.96 11.36 11.06
CA VAL A 158 2.14 10.51 10.86
C VAL A 158 1.87 9.42 9.82
N SER A 159 0.71 8.77 9.87
CA SER A 159 0.35 7.75 8.86
C SER A 159 0.20 8.35 7.45
N GLY A 160 -0.32 9.58 7.36
CA GLY A 160 -0.42 10.33 6.12
C GLY A 160 0.93 10.70 5.54
N ASP A 161 1.90 11.09 6.37
CA ASP A 161 3.26 11.40 5.92
C ASP A 161 4.00 10.15 5.42
N VAL A 162 3.87 9.02 6.12
CA VAL A 162 4.40 7.74 5.65
C VAL A 162 3.79 7.34 4.29
N LEU A 163 2.49 7.52 4.11
CA LEU A 163 1.82 7.24 2.83
C LEU A 163 2.34 8.16 1.71
N ARG A 164 2.53 9.45 2.01
CA ARG A 164 3.06 10.45 1.07
C ARG A 164 4.48 10.10 0.63
N ASP A 165 5.34 9.67 1.57
CA ASP A 165 6.70 9.25 1.29
C ASP A 165 6.74 7.99 0.41
N ASN A 166 5.87 7.01 0.69
CA ASN A 166 5.72 5.82 -0.16
C ASN A 166 5.28 6.17 -1.58
N LEU A 167 4.30 7.07 -1.74
CA LEU A 167 3.85 7.54 -3.05
C LEU A 167 4.95 8.31 -3.79
N ASN A 168 5.71 9.15 -3.09
CA ASN A 168 6.86 9.85 -3.66
C ASN A 168 7.95 8.87 -4.11
N PHE A 169 8.23 7.84 -3.32
CA PHE A 169 9.19 6.79 -3.69
C PHE A 169 8.76 6.07 -4.98
N GLU A 170 7.49 5.65 -5.07
CA GLU A 170 6.98 4.96 -6.27
C GLU A 170 6.96 5.91 -7.49
N LYS A 171 6.63 7.20 -7.30
CA LYS A 171 6.72 8.23 -8.34
C LYS A 171 8.15 8.36 -8.88
N GLN A 172 9.16 8.36 -8.01
CA GLN A 172 10.57 8.43 -8.44
C GLN A 172 10.98 7.19 -9.25
N LYS A 173 10.54 6.01 -8.83
CA LYS A 173 10.76 4.75 -9.56
C LYS A 173 10.14 4.79 -10.96
N TYR A 174 8.90 5.26 -11.08
CA TYR A 174 8.25 5.43 -12.39
C TYR A 174 8.92 6.50 -13.25
N LEU A 175 9.33 7.63 -12.67
CA LEU A 175 10.09 8.66 -13.40
C LEU A 175 11.42 8.11 -13.95
N LYS A 176 12.13 7.29 -13.18
CA LYS A 176 13.36 6.62 -13.63
C LYS A 176 13.08 5.67 -14.79
N PHE A 177 12.04 4.84 -14.70
CA PHE A 177 11.61 3.96 -15.79
C PHE A 177 11.26 4.76 -17.05
N LEU A 178 10.48 5.83 -16.90
CA LEU A 178 10.10 6.70 -18.01
C LEU A 178 11.31 7.41 -18.64
N GLY A 179 12.31 7.73 -17.83
CA GLY A 179 13.62 8.21 -18.27
C GLY A 179 14.30 7.21 -19.21
N GLN A 180 14.44 5.96 -18.77
CA GLN A 180 15.04 4.89 -19.59
C GLN A 180 14.25 4.63 -20.88
N LEU A 181 12.92 4.70 -20.83
CA LEU A 181 12.08 4.53 -22.01
C LEU A 181 12.23 5.68 -23.01
N SER A 182 12.30 6.92 -22.49
CA SER A 182 12.58 8.12 -23.30
C SER A 182 13.92 7.97 -24.04
N GLU A 183 14.95 7.45 -23.35
CA GLU A 183 16.28 7.21 -23.92
C GLU A 183 16.23 6.21 -25.07
N LYS A 184 15.58 5.06 -24.86
CA LYS A 184 15.41 4.04 -25.91
C LYS A 184 14.64 4.57 -27.12
N MET A 185 13.73 5.52 -26.92
CA MET A 185 12.94 6.14 -27.99
C MET A 185 13.59 7.38 -28.62
N LYS A 186 14.79 7.78 -28.14
CA LYS A 186 15.53 8.98 -28.55
C LYS A 186 14.75 10.28 -28.29
N LEU A 187 14.09 10.36 -27.14
CA LEU A 187 13.30 11.52 -26.69
C LEU A 187 14.00 12.34 -25.59
N ASP A 188 15.26 12.04 -25.24
CA ASP A 188 15.93 12.56 -24.04
C ASP A 188 15.90 14.08 -23.89
N GLN A 189 16.22 14.81 -24.96
CA GLN A 189 16.23 16.27 -24.94
C GLN A 189 14.84 16.88 -24.75
N MET A 190 13.82 16.26 -25.34
CA MET A 190 12.43 16.72 -25.22
C MET A 190 11.84 16.33 -23.86
N ALA A 191 12.22 15.17 -23.34
CA ALA A 191 11.65 14.57 -22.15
C ALA A 191 12.25 15.12 -20.84
N ALA A 192 13.43 15.73 -20.87
CA ALA A 192 14.12 16.28 -19.70
C ALA A 192 13.39 17.48 -19.05
N ALA A 193 12.60 18.22 -19.82
CA ALA A 193 11.86 19.39 -19.34
C ALA A 193 10.38 19.10 -19.02
N LEU A 194 9.89 17.89 -19.29
CA LEU A 194 8.47 17.55 -19.17
C LEU A 194 8.14 16.94 -17.81
N GLY A 195 7.00 17.36 -17.25
CA GLY A 195 6.41 16.69 -16.09
C GLY A 195 5.99 15.25 -16.38
N PHE A 196 5.80 14.45 -15.33
CA PHE A 196 5.51 13.01 -15.44
C PHE A 196 4.41 12.67 -16.45
N GLY A 197 3.25 13.33 -16.36
CA GLY A 197 2.11 13.08 -17.26
C GLY A 197 2.43 13.38 -18.71
N THR A 198 2.94 14.57 -19.01
CA THR A 198 3.29 14.96 -20.38
C THR A 198 4.38 14.09 -20.97
N ARG A 199 5.35 13.64 -20.15
CA ARG A 199 6.40 12.73 -20.59
C ARG A 199 5.82 11.36 -21.01
N LEU A 200 4.81 10.86 -20.30
CA LEU A 200 4.09 9.63 -20.67
C LEU A 200 3.37 9.79 -22.00
N ASP A 201 2.68 10.91 -22.20
CA ASP A 201 1.93 11.19 -23.44
C ASP A 201 2.86 11.25 -24.66
N VAL A 202 4.03 11.88 -24.54
CA VAL A 202 5.03 11.97 -25.62
C VAL A 202 5.61 10.60 -25.96
N VAL A 203 5.89 9.78 -24.95
CA VAL A 203 6.35 8.39 -25.15
C VAL A 203 5.30 7.56 -25.87
N LEU A 204 4.02 7.69 -25.50
CA LEU A 204 2.92 7.01 -26.18
C LEU A 204 2.81 7.44 -27.65
N ALA A 205 2.79 8.74 -27.92
CA ALA A 205 2.73 9.27 -29.28
C ALA A 205 3.92 8.80 -30.14
N ARG A 206 5.12 8.75 -29.55
CA ARG A 206 6.32 8.24 -30.23
C ARG A 206 6.22 6.75 -30.54
N THR A 207 5.65 5.97 -29.62
CA THR A 207 5.42 4.53 -29.83
C THR A 207 4.48 4.31 -31.00
N GLU A 208 3.36 5.02 -31.06
CA GLU A 208 2.43 4.95 -32.18
C GLU A 208 3.09 5.35 -33.51
N GLN A 209 3.93 6.39 -33.50
CA GLN A 209 4.68 6.80 -34.68
C GLN A 209 5.64 5.68 -35.17
N LEU A 210 6.40 5.07 -34.26
CA LEU A 210 7.33 3.99 -34.61
C LEU A 210 6.60 2.78 -35.19
N VAL A 211 5.45 2.40 -34.62
CA VAL A 211 4.58 1.32 -35.14
C VAL A 211 4.11 1.62 -36.57
N ARG A 212 3.72 2.87 -36.86
CA ARG A 212 3.31 3.28 -38.22
C ARG A 212 4.47 3.21 -39.22
N LEU A 213 5.66 3.66 -38.82
CA LEU A 213 6.86 3.60 -39.65
C LEU A 213 7.24 2.16 -39.97
N GLU A 214 7.28 1.29 -38.96
CA GLU A 214 7.58 -0.14 -39.14
C GLU A 214 6.56 -0.80 -40.07
N SER A 215 5.27 -0.51 -39.89
CA SER A 215 4.22 -1.01 -40.80
C SER A 215 4.43 -0.57 -42.25
N SER A 216 4.80 0.69 -42.48
CA SER A 216 5.12 1.21 -43.83
C SER A 216 6.31 0.47 -44.44
N THR A 217 7.41 0.33 -43.68
CA THR A 217 8.61 -0.37 -44.12
C THR A 217 8.33 -1.84 -44.44
N VAL A 218 7.48 -2.51 -43.65
CA VAL A 218 7.05 -3.89 -43.92
C VAL A 218 6.27 -3.98 -45.24
N ILE A 219 5.36 -3.04 -45.49
CA ILE A 219 4.58 -2.98 -46.74
C ILE A 219 5.50 -2.73 -47.94
N GLU A 220 6.44 -1.80 -47.83
CA GLU A 220 7.43 -1.50 -48.87
C GLU A 220 8.31 -2.72 -49.16
N ASN A 221 8.84 -3.38 -48.13
CA ASN A 221 9.64 -4.61 -48.28
C ASN A 221 8.86 -5.73 -48.95
N LYS A 222 7.59 -5.92 -48.59
CA LYS A 222 6.69 -6.89 -49.23
C LYS A 222 6.51 -6.56 -50.72
N THR A 223 6.33 -5.29 -51.04
CA THR A 223 6.19 -4.80 -52.43
C THR A 223 7.47 -5.03 -53.23
N VAL A 224 8.63 -4.66 -52.69
CA VAL A 224 9.95 -4.88 -53.32
C VAL A 224 10.18 -6.36 -53.56
N THR A 225 9.95 -7.20 -52.55
CA THR A 225 10.10 -8.66 -52.66
C THR A 225 9.20 -9.24 -53.76
N TYR A 226 7.93 -8.82 -53.81
CA TYR A 226 7.00 -9.24 -54.85
C TYR A 226 7.46 -8.80 -56.25
N SER A 227 7.94 -7.55 -56.38
CA SER A 227 8.44 -7.02 -57.65
C SER A 227 9.68 -7.77 -58.16
N LEU A 228 10.62 -8.11 -57.26
CA LEU A 228 11.80 -8.91 -57.57
C LEU A 228 11.40 -10.33 -57.97
N GLN A 229 10.49 -10.97 -57.23
CA GLN A 229 10.00 -12.30 -57.57
C GLN A 229 9.35 -12.34 -58.96
N ARG A 230 8.57 -11.32 -59.31
CA ARG A 230 7.98 -11.16 -60.65
C ARG A 230 9.06 -10.96 -61.72
N LYS A 231 10.07 -10.13 -61.45
CA LYS A 231 11.20 -9.91 -62.37
C LYS A 231 12.00 -11.19 -62.62
N THR A 232 12.35 -11.93 -61.58
CA THR A 232 13.03 -13.23 -61.72
C THR A 232 12.19 -14.26 -62.48
N GLN A 233 10.86 -14.31 -62.26
CA GLN A 233 9.97 -15.17 -63.04
C GLN A 233 9.94 -14.77 -64.52
N LYS A 234 9.88 -13.46 -64.81
CA LYS A 234 9.90 -12.94 -66.17
C LYS A 234 11.22 -13.25 -66.88
N GLU A 235 12.36 -12.96 -66.25
CA GLU A 235 13.70 -13.29 -66.80
C GLU A 235 13.86 -14.79 -67.05
N ARG A 236 13.31 -15.64 -66.17
CA ARG A 236 13.29 -17.10 -66.37
C ARG A 236 12.42 -17.51 -67.57
N LEU A 237 11.30 -16.83 -67.82
CA LEU A 237 10.46 -17.07 -68.99
C LEU A 237 11.16 -16.59 -70.28
N GLU A 238 11.72 -15.38 -70.29
CA GLU A 238 12.48 -14.83 -71.42
C GLU A 238 13.70 -15.70 -71.77
N SER A 239 14.41 -16.22 -70.77
CA SER A 239 15.51 -17.17 -70.98
C SER A 239 15.05 -18.47 -71.63
N LYS A 240 13.90 -19.02 -71.21
CA LYS A 240 13.30 -20.20 -71.85
C LYS A 240 12.84 -19.92 -73.27
N GLU A 241 12.26 -18.74 -73.51
CA GLU A 241 11.84 -18.29 -74.83
C GLU A 241 13.03 -18.13 -75.78
N LEU A 242 14.14 -17.55 -75.31
CA LEU A 242 15.39 -17.48 -76.06
C LEU A 242 15.96 -18.87 -76.39
N HIS A 243 15.94 -19.79 -75.43
CA HIS A 243 16.33 -21.18 -75.68
C HIS A 243 15.43 -21.85 -76.73
N MET A 244 14.12 -21.63 -76.64
CA MET A 244 13.16 -22.14 -77.59
C MET A 244 13.42 -21.58 -79.00
N ASN A 245 13.66 -20.27 -79.13
CA ASN A 245 14.00 -19.64 -80.42
C ASN A 245 15.28 -20.20 -81.03
N LEU A 246 16.32 -20.44 -80.22
CA LEU A 246 17.55 -21.10 -80.69
C LEU A 246 17.28 -22.54 -81.17
N LEU A 247 16.44 -23.30 -80.47
CA LEU A 247 16.02 -24.63 -80.93
C LEU A 247 15.25 -24.57 -82.24
N TRP A 248 14.29 -23.64 -82.38
CA TRP A 248 13.57 -23.43 -83.63
C TRP A 248 14.51 -23.09 -84.79
N GLN A 249 15.48 -22.19 -84.57
CA GLN A 249 16.49 -21.86 -85.57
C GLN A 249 17.37 -23.07 -85.93
N LYS A 250 17.74 -23.89 -84.95
CA LYS A 250 18.53 -25.11 -85.20
C LYS A 250 17.74 -26.16 -85.96
N VAL A 251 16.45 -26.31 -85.66
CA VAL A 251 15.54 -27.19 -86.43
C VAL A 251 15.43 -26.70 -87.87
N ALA A 252 15.19 -25.41 -88.09
CA ALA A 252 15.14 -24.83 -89.44
C ALA A 252 16.45 -25.06 -90.22
N GLN A 253 17.61 -24.88 -89.56
CA GLN A 253 18.92 -25.16 -90.17
C GLN A 253 19.08 -26.65 -90.53
N LEU A 254 18.69 -27.57 -89.64
CA LEU A 254 18.76 -29.01 -89.90
C LEU A 254 17.79 -29.44 -91.01
N GLU A 255 16.62 -28.81 -91.11
CA GLU A 255 15.68 -29.02 -92.22
C GLU A 255 16.26 -28.53 -93.55
N GLU A 256 16.94 -27.38 -93.58
CA GLU A 256 17.64 -26.87 -94.76
C GLU A 256 18.81 -27.79 -95.17
N GLU A 257 19.67 -28.18 -94.22
CA GLU A 257 20.77 -29.13 -94.45
C GLU A 257 20.25 -30.47 -95.00
N LYS A 258 19.14 -30.98 -94.45
CA LYS A 258 18.46 -32.18 -94.95
C LYS A 258 17.95 -32.00 -96.38
N GLN A 259 17.36 -30.85 -96.69
CA GLN A 259 16.85 -30.57 -98.03
C GLN A 259 17.98 -30.47 -99.07
N VAL A 260 19.10 -29.84 -98.70
CA VAL A 260 20.34 -29.82 -99.51
C VAL A 260 20.88 -31.23 -99.72
N HIS A 261 20.93 -32.05 -98.67
CA HIS A 261 21.39 -33.44 -98.79
C HIS A 261 20.46 -34.28 -99.67
N LEU A 262 19.14 -34.11 -99.55
CA LEU A 262 18.16 -34.76 -100.42
C LEU A 262 18.35 -34.33 -101.89
N ALA A 263 18.55 -33.03 -102.14
CA ALA A 263 18.84 -32.53 -103.49
C ALA A 263 20.14 -33.12 -104.06
N SER A 264 21.21 -33.16 -103.27
CA SER A 264 22.48 -33.77 -103.66
C SER A 264 22.36 -35.28 -103.92
N ALA A 265 21.54 -36.00 -103.15
CA ALA A 265 21.25 -37.41 -103.38
C ALA A 265 20.50 -37.63 -104.71
N VAL A 266 19.54 -36.76 -105.05
CA VAL A 266 18.83 -36.80 -106.34
C VAL A 266 19.78 -36.53 -107.51
N GLU A 267 20.64 -35.52 -107.42
CA GLU A 267 21.68 -35.26 -108.44
C GLU A 267 22.64 -36.45 -108.60
N GLY A 268 23.03 -37.08 -107.48
CA GLY A 268 23.83 -38.30 -107.48
C GLY A 268 23.11 -39.47 -108.16
N ASP A 269 21.83 -39.67 -107.90
CA ASP A 269 21.01 -40.69 -108.53
C ASP A 269 20.79 -40.42 -110.03
N GLU A 270 20.59 -39.17 -110.44
CA GLU A 270 20.55 -38.78 -111.85
C GLU A 270 21.88 -39.06 -112.54
N GLY A 271 23.00 -38.71 -111.88
CA GLY A 271 24.35 -39.09 -112.29
C GLY A 271 24.48 -40.61 -112.46
N ASN A 272 24.04 -41.40 -111.48
CA ASN A 272 24.06 -42.86 -111.55
C ASN A 272 23.19 -43.41 -112.69
N VAL A 273 22.02 -42.82 -112.97
CA VAL A 273 21.15 -43.20 -114.08
C VAL A 273 21.84 -42.92 -115.42
N THR A 274 22.52 -41.78 -115.56
CA THR A 274 23.28 -41.47 -116.78
C THR A 274 24.46 -42.43 -116.96
N ILE A 275 25.20 -42.74 -115.89
CA ILE A 275 26.28 -43.75 -115.89
C ILE A 275 25.74 -45.11 -116.32
N ARG A 276 24.62 -45.59 -115.76
CA ARG A 276 23.99 -46.87 -116.15
C ARG A 276 23.54 -46.86 -117.62
N LYS A 277 23.00 -45.74 -118.13
CA LYS A 277 22.63 -45.60 -119.55
C LYS A 277 23.86 -45.66 -120.46
N LEU A 278 24.95 -45.02 -120.08
CA LEU A 278 26.22 -45.07 -120.81
C LEU A 278 26.84 -46.47 -120.75
N GLN A 279 26.83 -47.15 -119.60
CA GLN A 279 27.25 -48.54 -119.46
C GLN A 279 26.45 -49.47 -120.38
N LYS A 280 25.11 -49.36 -120.42
CA LYS A 280 24.29 -50.13 -121.37
C LYS A 280 24.61 -49.84 -122.83
N LYS A 281 25.04 -48.62 -123.17
CA LYS A 281 25.52 -48.26 -124.51
C LYS A 281 26.87 -48.92 -124.80
N VAL A 282 27.79 -48.90 -123.85
CA VAL A 282 29.09 -49.58 -123.94
C VAL A 282 28.92 -51.08 -124.13
N GLU A 283 28.06 -51.73 -123.35
CA GLU A 283 27.74 -53.17 -123.50
C GLU A 283 27.15 -53.47 -124.89
N ARG A 284 26.28 -52.60 -125.40
CA ARG A 284 25.69 -52.74 -126.74
C ARG A 284 26.75 -52.63 -127.84
N LEU A 285 27.61 -51.62 -127.75
CA LEU A 285 28.73 -51.43 -128.67
C LEU A 285 29.73 -52.59 -128.56
N GLN A 286 29.97 -53.14 -127.36
CA GLN A 286 30.79 -54.34 -127.18
C GLN A 286 30.18 -55.58 -127.84
N LYS A 287 28.85 -55.76 -127.76
CA LYS A 287 28.13 -56.82 -128.48
C LYS A 287 28.17 -56.66 -129.99
N GLU A 288 27.95 -55.44 -130.50
CA GLU A 288 28.08 -55.16 -131.93
C GLU A 288 29.51 -55.43 -132.41
N LEU A 289 30.52 -55.10 -131.60
CA LEU A 289 31.92 -55.36 -131.89
C LEU A 289 32.27 -56.86 -131.81
N SER A 290 31.64 -57.64 -130.92
CA SER A 290 31.78 -59.10 -130.89
C SER A 290 31.14 -59.75 -132.11
N VAL A 291 29.94 -59.31 -132.51
CA VAL A 291 29.26 -59.76 -133.74
C VAL A 291 30.09 -59.41 -134.98
N CYS A 292 30.67 -58.20 -135.05
CA CYS A 292 31.60 -57.84 -136.12
C CYS A 292 32.89 -58.68 -136.09
N ARG A 293 33.40 -59.04 -134.90
CA ARG A 293 34.54 -59.96 -134.80
C ARG A 293 34.17 -61.35 -135.28
N GLU A 294 33.01 -61.88 -134.89
CA GLU A 294 32.47 -63.17 -135.35
C GLU A 294 32.27 -63.16 -136.87
N SER A 295 31.70 -62.10 -137.44
CA SER A 295 31.55 -61.96 -138.89
C SER A 295 32.91 -61.83 -139.59
N ASN A 296 33.90 -61.20 -138.95
CA ASN A 296 35.25 -61.06 -139.49
C ASN A 296 36.03 -62.40 -139.40
N THR A 297 35.81 -63.21 -138.36
CA THR A 297 36.28 -64.59 -138.31
C THR A 297 35.59 -65.49 -139.33
N ASP A 298 34.29 -65.30 -139.57
CA ASP A 298 33.52 -66.03 -140.58
C ASP A 298 33.94 -65.65 -142.00
N LEU A 299 34.21 -64.37 -142.26
CA LEU A 299 34.80 -63.89 -143.51
C LEU A 299 36.24 -64.37 -143.69
N LYS A 300 37.04 -64.45 -142.63
CA LYS A 300 38.38 -65.05 -142.68
C LYS A 300 38.34 -66.56 -142.93
N ALA A 301 37.36 -67.28 -142.39
CA ALA A 301 37.13 -68.69 -142.70
C ALA A 301 36.71 -68.88 -144.16
N LYS A 302 35.78 -68.05 -144.67
CA LYS A 302 35.41 -68.04 -146.09
C LYS A 302 36.58 -67.65 -147.01
N LEU A 303 37.47 -66.78 -146.55
CA LEU A 303 38.70 -66.41 -147.26
C LEU A 303 39.71 -67.57 -147.29
N ALA A 304 39.79 -68.35 -146.20
CA ALA A 304 40.61 -69.56 -146.15
C ALA A 304 40.07 -70.63 -147.11
N ASP A 305 38.76 -70.88 -147.12
CA ASP A 305 38.11 -71.84 -148.04
C ASP A 305 38.28 -71.44 -149.51
N THR A 306 38.25 -70.13 -149.82
CA THR A 306 38.52 -69.63 -151.18
C THR A 306 39.99 -69.73 -151.56
N SER A 307 40.91 -69.54 -150.61
CA SER A 307 42.35 -69.75 -150.86
C SER A 307 42.71 -71.23 -151.08
N GLU A 308 41.99 -72.15 -150.43
CA GLU A 308 42.20 -73.60 -150.58
C GLU A 308 41.65 -74.11 -151.92
N LEU A 309 40.51 -73.59 -152.38
CA LEU A 309 40.00 -73.86 -153.73
C LEU A 309 40.89 -73.26 -154.83
N GLN A 310 41.49 -72.08 -154.59
CA GLN A 310 42.46 -71.48 -155.50
C GLN A 310 43.76 -72.32 -155.58
N ALA A 311 44.19 -72.91 -154.46
CA ALA A 311 45.31 -73.85 -154.42
C ALA A 311 45.00 -75.17 -155.15
N SER A 312 43.77 -75.69 -155.05
CA SER A 312 43.33 -76.88 -155.79
C SER A 312 43.25 -76.65 -157.31
N ALA A 313 42.75 -75.48 -157.73
CA ALA A 313 42.71 -75.08 -159.14
C ALA A 313 44.11 -74.87 -159.74
N GLN A 314 45.07 -74.34 -158.96
CA GLN A 314 46.47 -74.20 -159.39
C GLN A 314 47.22 -75.54 -159.45
N LEU A 315 46.90 -76.50 -158.58
CA LEU A 315 47.48 -77.86 -158.63
C LEU A 315 47.02 -78.64 -159.88
N HIS A 316 45.76 -78.50 -160.28
CA HIS A 316 45.28 -79.14 -161.52
C HIS A 316 45.89 -78.49 -162.78
N PHE A 317 46.11 -77.17 -162.78
CA PHE A 317 46.77 -76.47 -163.89
C PHE A 317 48.26 -76.85 -164.02
N LEU A 318 48.96 -77.07 -162.90
CA LEU A 318 50.35 -77.52 -162.87
C LEU A 318 50.53 -79.00 -163.29
N VAL A 319 49.57 -79.89 -163.00
CA VAL A 319 49.61 -81.27 -163.53
C VAL A 319 49.35 -81.30 -165.04
N THR A 320 48.60 -80.32 -165.58
CA THR A 320 48.31 -80.23 -167.03
C THR A 320 49.43 -79.55 -167.82
N SER A 321 50.28 -78.73 -167.18
CA SER A 321 51.39 -78.00 -167.80
C SER A 321 52.79 -78.62 -167.61
N CYS A 322 52.89 -79.82 -167.02
CA CYS A 322 54.11 -80.64 -167.01
C CYS A 322 53.92 -81.88 -167.92
N GLU A 323 53.77 -81.68 -169.24
CA GLU A 323 54.87 -81.92 -170.19
C GLU A 323 55.13 -83.42 -170.46
N LYS A 324 54.99 -83.99 -171.66
CA LYS A 324 55.15 -83.43 -173.01
C LYS A 324 56.29 -82.41 -173.09
N ASN A 325 57.49 -82.79 -172.66
CA ASN A 325 58.75 -82.26 -173.19
C ASN A 325 59.90 -83.25 -172.91
N ALA A 326 60.39 -83.85 -173.99
CA ALA A 326 61.56 -84.71 -174.02
C ALA A 326 62.83 -83.88 -174.30
N ASN A 327 63.97 -84.46 -173.93
CA ASN A 327 65.33 -84.25 -174.47
C ASN A 327 66.32 -83.23 -173.83
N ILE A 328 67.30 -83.83 -173.12
CA ILE A 328 68.78 -83.58 -173.10
C ILE A 328 69.27 -82.38 -172.22
N PRO A 329 70.53 -82.33 -171.74
CA PRO A 329 71.15 -83.05 -170.61
C PRO A 329 71.78 -82.11 -169.54
N GLN A 330 72.16 -82.72 -168.42
CA GLN A 330 73.31 -82.42 -167.55
C GLN A 330 73.50 -81.06 -166.83
N ILE A 331 73.61 -81.23 -165.50
CA ILE A 331 74.66 -80.72 -164.60
C ILE A 331 74.44 -79.35 -163.92
N SER A 332 73.99 -79.46 -162.67
CA SER A 332 74.70 -79.10 -161.43
C SER A 332 75.17 -77.65 -161.17
N ARG A 333 74.64 -77.17 -160.04
CA ARG A 333 75.33 -76.57 -158.87
C ARG A 333 75.71 -75.08 -158.89
N VAL A 334 75.78 -74.61 -157.63
CA VAL A 334 76.31 -73.34 -157.07
C VAL A 334 75.21 -72.27 -156.90
N ASP A 335 74.64 -72.11 -155.72
CA ASP A 335 75.14 -71.46 -154.49
C ASP A 335 75.20 -69.92 -154.53
N GLN A 336 74.53 -69.36 -153.51
CA GLN A 336 74.98 -68.27 -152.62
C GLN A 336 74.57 -66.79 -152.84
N PHE A 337 74.01 -66.28 -151.72
CA PHE A 337 74.12 -64.97 -151.06
C PHE A 337 73.28 -63.78 -151.59
N ARG A 338 72.38 -63.11 -150.84
CA ARG A 338 72.32 -62.58 -149.44
C ARG A 338 72.62 -61.06 -149.41
N VAL A 339 71.64 -60.23 -149.01
CA VAL A 339 71.69 -58.99 -148.15
C VAL A 339 70.21 -58.70 -147.77
N SER A 340 69.72 -58.87 -146.52
CA SER A 340 69.76 -57.99 -145.31
C SER A 340 69.00 -56.65 -145.50
N SER A 341 68.11 -56.16 -144.62
CA SER A 341 68.17 -55.89 -143.17
C SER A 341 66.74 -55.84 -142.53
N VAL A 342 66.39 -56.43 -141.35
CA VAL A 342 66.68 -56.10 -139.91
C VAL A 342 65.99 -54.76 -139.46
N PHE A 343 65.19 -54.62 -138.39
CA PHE A 343 65.31 -54.87 -136.92
C PHE A 343 63.91 -55.09 -136.29
N GLU A 344 63.62 -56.19 -135.57
CA GLU A 344 63.70 -56.46 -134.09
C GLU A 344 62.40 -56.13 -133.32
N LEU A 345 61.77 -57.10 -132.62
CA LEU A 345 62.01 -57.58 -131.23
C LEU A 345 61.70 -56.46 -130.19
N LYS A 346 60.98 -56.67 -129.08
CA LYS A 346 60.58 -57.86 -128.31
C LYS A 346 59.57 -57.38 -127.22
N PRO A 347 59.34 -58.13 -126.14
CA PRO A 347 58.03 -58.62 -125.69
C PRO A 347 56.95 -57.59 -125.29
#